data_AF-A0A8F2W4T7-F1
#
_entry.id   AF-A0A8F2W4T7-F1
#
_cell.length_a   1.000
_cell.length_b   1.000
_cell.length_c   1.000
_cell.angle_alpha   90.00
_cell.angle_beta   90.00
_cell.angle_gamma   90.00
#
_symmetry.space_group_name_H-M   'P 1'
#
loop_
_entity.id
_entity.type
_entity.pdbx_description
1 polymer ?
#
loop_
_entity_poly.entity_id
_entity_poly.type
_entity_poly.pdbx_seq_one_letter_code
_entity_poly.pdbx_strand_id
1 'polypeptide(L)'
;MAEFESDVLKIPDYTLSEKQFLIVHGHNESEKLKSEILASIKENSMAPYYKYLTSELPQHFKFDEAFYQQMVDVNEENIKALKKDVQEAESEEETEIDLVASYTKLAEYYTEIIDRQNATATYNKLLELSQSTGSKIDILLTLARLEFFFDDLNAVSKKLDEVETWIEKGGDWERRNRTKTYRGIYHLATRNFGEAAKLLIDSLATFTSTELCSYEQIAQYAIISGVLSLDRVDLKSKIVDSPEILSIYSSAKQLEPLVSLTNSLYTCQYNCFFQYLLETYDELLLTNKFLRVHANYFMREMRCKAYAQLLESYKSLSLKSMARNFNVSEEFLDADLCRFIPNNKLNCYIDKVNGIIETNRPDNKNSQYHQLIKQGDGLLTKLQKYGAAVKLSGAERNTHSMSSRRRMEKDVMDLMMSDHEVNLIEDSMQQFYVIFKGPKDTPYAGGTWKVRVELPDQYPLKSPSIGFVNKIYHPNIDEGSGSVCLDVINQTWSPMFGLLNIFENFLPHLLRYANPSDPLNTEASNLMNKDEAKYTEMVKKYVRQFASEDLSTKEHENSEEENDDDELSDVGSLSDDDDE
;
A
#
# COMPACT_ATOMS: atom_id res chain seq x y z
N MET A 1 23.91 17.72 32.97
CA MET A 1 22.78 16.77 32.87
C MET A 1 23.40 15.40 32.84
N ALA A 2 22.98 14.49 33.72
CA ALA A 2 23.41 13.09 33.60
C ALA A 2 22.95 12.60 32.23
N GLU A 3 23.89 12.22 31.36
CA GLU A 3 23.54 11.50 30.15
C GLU A 3 22.77 10.26 30.61
N PHE A 4 21.50 10.15 30.22
CA PHE A 4 20.84 8.87 30.25
C PHE A 4 21.66 7.97 29.31
N GLU A 5 22.52 7.13 29.89
CA GLU A 5 23.17 6.04 29.15
C GLU A 5 22.06 5.12 28.68
N SER A 6 21.65 5.33 27.44
CA SER A 6 20.90 4.35 26.67
C SER A 6 21.81 3.13 26.49
N ASP A 7 21.29 1.93 26.76
CA ASP A 7 22.01 0.66 26.53
C ASP A 7 22.34 0.41 25.03
N VAL A 8 21.89 1.30 24.12
CA VAL A 8 22.08 1.18 22.68
C VAL A 8 23.34 1.93 22.23
N LEU A 9 24.26 1.20 21.60
CA LEU A 9 25.49 1.76 21.05
C LEU A 9 25.20 2.81 19.96
N LYS A 10 25.90 3.95 20.04
CA LYS A 10 25.84 5.06 19.06
C LYS A 10 26.69 4.75 17.81
N ILE A 11 26.36 3.66 17.13
CA ILE A 11 27.11 3.17 15.96
C ILE A 11 26.12 2.98 14.79
N PRO A 12 26.37 3.57 13.60
CA PRO A 12 27.44 4.53 13.31
C PRO A 12 27.16 5.89 13.96
N ASP A 13 28.22 6.66 14.24
CA ASP A 13 28.08 8.01 14.79
C ASP A 13 27.43 8.95 13.76
N TYR A 14 26.17 9.33 14.00
CA TYR A 14 25.40 10.20 13.11
C TYR A 14 26.04 11.59 12.96
N THR A 15 26.79 12.06 13.96
CA THR A 15 27.42 13.39 13.92
C THR A 15 28.45 13.50 12.80
N LEU A 16 29.11 12.40 12.43
CA LEU A 16 30.04 12.38 11.29
C LEU A 16 29.31 12.69 9.97
N SER A 17 28.13 12.10 9.78
CA SER A 17 27.29 12.35 8.60
C SER A 17 26.79 13.79 8.56
N GLU A 18 26.40 14.35 9.70
CA GLU A 18 25.98 15.77 9.81
C GLU A 18 27.13 16.73 9.51
N LYS A 19 28.32 16.49 10.07
CA LYS A 19 29.51 17.30 9.79
C LYS A 19 29.93 17.21 8.33
N GLN A 20 29.88 16.01 7.74
CA GLN A 20 30.10 15.80 6.31
C GLN A 20 29.15 16.67 5.49
N PHE A 21 27.86 16.65 5.80
CA PHE A 21 26.86 17.44 5.11
C PHE A 21 27.14 18.95 5.18
N LEU A 22 27.55 19.46 6.35
CA LEU A 22 27.91 20.87 6.53
C LEU A 22 29.12 21.31 5.69
N ILE A 23 30.10 20.43 5.51
CA ILE A 23 31.28 20.69 4.68
C ILE A 23 30.89 20.82 3.20
N VAL A 24 30.05 19.90 2.70
CA VAL A 24 29.60 19.90 1.30
C VAL A 24 28.86 21.19 0.94
N HIS A 25 28.11 21.73 1.89
CA HIS A 25 27.28 22.91 1.68
C HIS A 25 27.94 24.23 2.09
N GLY A 26 29.24 24.21 2.39
CA GLY A 26 30.06 25.41 2.53
C GLY A 26 29.81 26.20 3.81
N HIS A 27 29.67 25.53 4.96
CA HIS A 27 29.55 26.22 6.25
C HIS A 27 30.85 26.96 6.63
N ASN A 28 30.74 28.10 7.32
CA ASN A 28 31.87 28.98 7.68
C ASN A 28 32.97 28.30 8.51
N GLU A 29 32.67 27.18 9.17
CA GLU A 29 33.61 26.42 10.03
C GLU A 29 34.15 25.13 9.37
N SER A 30 34.10 25.04 8.05
CA SER A 30 34.44 23.81 7.31
C SER A 30 35.83 23.24 7.62
N GLU A 31 36.85 24.06 7.92
CA GLU A 31 38.20 23.56 8.24
C GLU A 31 38.28 22.89 9.62
N LYS A 32 37.61 23.45 10.62
CA LYS A 32 37.53 22.86 11.95
C LYS A 32 36.79 21.52 11.90
N LEU A 33 35.65 21.48 11.21
CA LEU A 33 34.87 20.26 11.02
C LEU A 33 35.66 19.15 10.31
N LYS A 34 36.46 19.50 9.28
CA LYS A 34 37.35 18.54 8.63
C LYS A 34 38.37 17.95 9.59
N SER A 35 38.99 18.78 10.45
CA SER A 35 39.97 18.31 11.42
C SER A 35 39.35 17.37 12.46
N GLU A 36 38.12 17.64 12.89
CA GLU A 36 37.38 16.77 13.81
C GLU A 36 37.02 15.44 13.15
N ILE A 37 36.53 15.44 11.91
CA ILE A 37 36.25 14.19 11.18
C ILE A 37 37.52 13.34 11.02
N LEU A 38 38.65 13.96 10.64
CA LEU A 38 39.92 13.25 10.52
C LEU A 38 40.43 12.70 11.86
N ALA A 39 40.19 13.41 12.96
CA ALA A 39 40.52 12.94 14.31
C ALA A 39 39.68 11.70 14.67
N SER A 40 38.36 11.75 14.45
CA SER A 40 37.45 10.61 14.70
C SER A 40 37.77 9.39 13.81
N ILE A 41 38.12 9.62 12.54
CA ILE A 41 38.56 8.54 11.63
C ILE A 41 39.83 7.87 12.16
N LYS A 42 40.77 8.65 12.71
CA LYS A 42 42.01 8.12 13.27
C LYS A 42 41.79 7.37 14.58
N GLU A 43 40.91 7.86 15.45
CA GLU A 43 40.60 7.25 16.74
C GLU A 43 39.93 5.88 16.56
N ASN A 44 38.93 5.79 15.69
CA ASN A 44 38.14 4.57 15.47
C ASN A 44 38.60 3.75 14.24
N SER A 45 39.75 4.10 13.65
CA SER A 45 40.34 3.42 12.48
C SER A 45 39.36 3.20 11.31
N MET A 46 38.54 4.20 10.98
CA MET A 46 37.45 4.09 9.99
C MET A 46 37.96 4.14 8.53
N ALA A 47 38.72 3.12 8.11
CA ALA A 47 39.30 3.07 6.76
C ALA A 47 38.25 3.06 5.62
N PRO A 48 37.17 2.25 5.67
CA PRO A 48 36.13 2.26 4.63
C PRO A 48 35.48 3.64 4.45
N TYR A 49 35.18 4.32 5.56
CA TYR A 49 34.62 5.67 5.54
C TYR A 49 35.60 6.70 4.95
N TYR A 50 36.89 6.63 5.28
CA TYR A 50 37.90 7.52 4.70
C TYR A 50 38.02 7.36 3.18
N LYS A 51 37.95 6.12 2.69
CA LYS A 51 37.91 5.83 1.25
C LYS A 51 36.65 6.40 0.60
N TYR A 52 35.50 6.25 1.25
CA TYR A 52 34.23 6.83 0.78
C TYR A 52 34.29 8.37 0.72
N LEU A 53 34.80 9.03 1.77
CA LEU A 53 34.94 10.48 1.81
C LEU A 53 35.87 11.02 0.72
N THR A 54 36.98 10.32 0.47
CA THR A 54 37.96 10.73 -0.56
C THR A 54 37.47 10.45 -1.97
N SER A 55 36.62 9.43 -2.18
CA SER A 55 35.99 9.17 -3.48
C SER A 55 34.84 10.14 -3.78
N GLU A 56 33.95 10.38 -2.81
CA GLU A 56 32.77 11.23 -3.00
C GLU A 56 33.09 12.73 -2.91
N LEU A 57 34.09 13.11 -2.10
CA LEU A 57 34.46 14.51 -1.85
C LEU A 57 35.95 14.80 -2.11
N PRO A 58 36.44 14.57 -3.34
CA PRO A 58 37.85 14.77 -3.68
C PRO A 58 38.30 16.23 -3.59
N GLN A 59 37.36 17.19 -3.63
CA GLN A 59 37.65 18.62 -3.47
C GLN A 59 37.93 19.02 -2.02
N HIS A 60 37.49 18.22 -1.04
CA HIS A 60 37.56 18.57 0.37
C HIS A 60 38.54 17.71 1.17
N PHE A 61 38.73 16.46 0.76
CA PHE A 61 39.64 15.50 1.39
C PHE A 61 40.67 15.00 0.37
N LYS A 62 41.96 15.09 0.74
CA LYS A 62 43.04 14.47 -0.03
C LYS A 62 43.28 13.06 0.49
N PHE A 63 43.46 12.12 -0.43
CA PHE A 63 43.76 10.74 -0.11
C PHE A 63 45.24 10.59 0.27
N ASP A 64 45.49 10.06 1.47
CA ASP A 64 46.80 9.64 1.94
C ASP A 64 46.83 8.10 2.02
N GLU A 65 47.61 7.49 1.13
CA GLU A 65 47.72 6.04 0.99
C GLU A 65 48.40 5.39 2.20
N ALA A 66 49.40 6.05 2.79
CA ALA A 66 50.11 5.52 3.95
C ALA A 66 49.21 5.53 5.20
N PHE A 67 48.45 6.60 5.38
CA PHE A 67 47.46 6.71 6.45
C PHE A 67 46.33 5.69 6.29
N TYR A 68 45.84 5.49 5.06
CA TYR A 68 44.82 4.49 4.76
C TYR A 68 45.29 3.07 5.05
N GLN A 69 46.50 2.69 4.59
CA GLN A 69 47.01 1.33 4.78
C GLN A 69 47.20 0.99 6.27
N GLN A 70 47.69 1.94 7.08
CA GLN A 70 47.83 1.74 8.52
C GLN A 70 46.51 1.35 9.19
N MET A 71 45.40 1.99 8.81
CA MET A 71 44.08 1.67 9.35
C MET A 71 43.54 0.34 8.82
N VAL A 72 43.83 0.01 7.55
CA VAL A 72 43.45 -1.28 6.96
C VAL A 72 44.13 -2.42 7.70
N ASP A 73 45.44 -2.32 7.98
CA ASP A 73 46.19 -3.36 8.67
C ASP A 73 45.62 -3.64 10.08
N VAL A 74 45.33 -2.57 10.85
CA VAL A 74 44.69 -2.69 12.17
C VAL A 74 43.30 -3.34 12.07
N ASN A 75 42.51 -2.93 11.06
CA ASN A 75 41.18 -3.50 10.85
C ASN A 75 41.24 -4.98 10.45
N GLU A 76 42.18 -5.38 9.60
CA GLU A 76 42.35 -6.76 9.19
C GLU A 76 42.72 -7.67 10.38
N GLU A 77 43.58 -7.20 11.29
CA GLU A 77 43.91 -7.94 12.52
C GLU A 77 42.67 -8.14 13.42
N ASN A 78 41.91 -7.06 13.68
CA ASN A 78 40.70 -7.12 14.51
C ASN A 78 39.60 -7.98 13.88
N ILE A 79 39.35 -7.82 12.58
CA ILE A 79 38.35 -8.61 11.84
C ILE A 79 38.75 -10.09 11.84
N LYS A 80 40.04 -10.40 11.72
CA LYS A 80 40.52 -11.79 11.76
C LYS A 80 40.33 -12.41 13.14
N ALA A 81 40.57 -11.66 14.21
CA ALA A 81 40.29 -12.11 15.57
C ALA A 81 38.79 -12.39 15.76
N LEU A 82 37.91 -11.43 15.44
CA LEU A 82 36.46 -11.59 15.58
C LEU A 82 35.90 -12.72 14.70
N LYS A 83 36.42 -12.91 13.48
CA LYS A 83 36.03 -14.05 12.63
C LYS A 83 36.48 -15.39 13.21
N LYS A 84 37.64 -15.42 13.88
CA LYS A 84 38.11 -16.62 14.58
C LYS A 84 37.19 -16.96 15.74
N ASP A 85 36.79 -15.96 16.52
CA ASP A 85 35.84 -16.14 17.63
C ASP A 85 34.49 -16.68 17.13
N VAL A 86 34.00 -16.18 15.99
CA VAL A 86 32.79 -16.71 15.33
C VAL A 86 32.97 -18.16 14.88
N GLN A 87 34.12 -18.51 14.29
CA GLN A 87 34.40 -19.88 13.86
C GLN A 87 34.52 -20.86 15.03
N GLU A 88 35.10 -20.42 16.15
CA GLU A 88 35.19 -21.22 17.38
C GLU A 88 33.79 -21.50 17.94
N ALA A 89 32.94 -20.46 18.05
CA ALA A 89 31.54 -20.59 18.47
C ALA A 89 30.70 -21.50 17.55
N GLU A 90 30.96 -21.51 16.24
CA GLU A 90 30.31 -22.44 15.29
C GLU A 90 30.76 -23.89 15.46
N SER A 91 32.00 -24.11 15.91
CA SER A 91 32.62 -25.44 16.00
C SER A 91 32.37 -26.17 17.32
N GLU A 92 32.12 -25.43 18.41
CA GLU A 92 32.07 -25.97 19.77
C GLU A 92 30.69 -26.48 20.22
N GLU A 93 29.68 -26.54 19.33
CA GLU A 93 28.27 -26.77 19.73
C GLU A 93 27.83 -25.81 20.86
N GLU A 94 28.34 -24.57 20.85
CA GLU A 94 27.91 -23.54 21.80
C GLU A 94 26.42 -23.23 21.61
N THR A 95 25.80 -22.72 22.68
CA THR A 95 24.40 -22.31 22.66
C THR A 95 24.19 -21.26 21.55
N GLU A 96 23.06 -21.31 20.83
CA GLU A 96 22.72 -20.32 19.78
C GLU A 96 22.86 -18.85 20.26
N ILE A 97 22.75 -18.62 21.56
CA ILE A 97 22.93 -17.32 22.23
C ILE A 97 24.37 -16.81 22.07
N ASP A 98 25.36 -17.66 22.25
CA ASP A 98 26.79 -17.31 22.19
C ASP A 98 27.20 -17.02 20.75
N LEU A 99 26.66 -17.79 19.80
CA LEU A 99 26.82 -17.54 18.37
C LEU A 99 26.25 -16.16 17.96
N VAL A 100 25.03 -15.84 18.39
CA VAL A 100 24.41 -14.52 18.14
C VAL A 100 25.24 -13.39 18.77
N ALA A 101 25.79 -13.58 19.97
CA ALA A 101 26.63 -12.59 20.62
C ALA A 101 27.94 -12.33 19.84
N SER A 102 28.62 -13.39 19.39
CA SER A 102 29.85 -13.28 18.59
C SER A 102 29.60 -12.62 17.24
N TYR A 103 28.53 -13.00 16.54
CA TYR A 103 28.12 -12.33 15.29
C TYR A 103 27.71 -10.87 15.52
N THR A 104 27.09 -10.54 16.67
CA THR A 104 26.70 -9.16 17.01
C THR A 104 27.94 -8.27 17.17
N LYS A 105 28.96 -8.73 17.90
CA LYS A 105 30.24 -8.00 18.02
C LYS A 105 30.91 -7.77 16.67
N LEU A 106 30.90 -8.78 15.79
CA LEU A 106 31.44 -8.65 14.44
C LEU A 106 30.65 -7.62 13.60
N ALA A 107 29.33 -7.62 13.69
CA ALA A 107 28.47 -6.68 12.97
C ALA A 107 28.61 -5.25 13.49
N GLU A 108 28.70 -5.07 14.82
CA GLU A 108 28.97 -3.79 15.46
C GLU A 108 30.31 -3.20 15.00
N TYR A 109 31.37 -4.03 14.95
CA TYR A 109 32.67 -3.60 14.43
C TYR A 109 32.60 -3.17 12.96
N TYR A 110 31.91 -3.92 12.10
CA TYR A 110 31.71 -3.51 10.71
C TYR A 110 30.94 -2.18 10.59
N THR A 111 30.02 -1.92 11.51
CA THR A 111 29.24 -0.68 11.53
C THR A 111 30.08 0.48 12.05
N GLU A 112 30.99 0.24 13.00
CA GLU A 112 31.93 1.22 13.56
C GLU A 112 32.92 1.71 12.49
N ILE A 113 33.45 0.80 11.67
CA ILE A 113 34.30 1.16 10.53
C ILE A 113 33.49 1.66 9.31
N ILE A 114 32.15 1.61 9.39
CA ILE A 114 31.18 2.04 8.37
C ILE A 114 31.37 1.25 7.04
N ASP A 115 31.57 -0.06 7.15
CA ASP A 115 31.57 -0.97 5.99
C ASP A 115 30.14 -1.43 5.66
N ARG A 116 29.49 -0.71 4.74
CA ARG A 116 28.08 -0.94 4.39
C ARG A 116 27.77 -2.37 3.95
N GLN A 117 28.63 -2.97 3.14
CA GLN A 117 28.35 -4.27 2.51
C GLN A 117 28.52 -5.41 3.52
N ASN A 118 29.64 -5.42 4.23
CA ASN A 118 29.93 -6.47 5.20
C ASN A 118 29.02 -6.36 6.45
N ALA A 119 28.71 -5.15 6.90
CA ALA A 119 27.73 -4.95 7.98
C ALA A 119 26.36 -5.50 7.60
N THR A 120 25.85 -5.14 6.41
CA THR A 120 24.53 -5.58 5.95
C THR A 120 24.44 -7.10 5.79
N ALA A 121 25.48 -7.73 5.23
CA ALA A 121 25.55 -9.18 5.09
C ALA A 121 25.57 -9.89 6.45
N THR A 122 26.32 -9.37 7.43
CA THR A 122 26.43 -9.94 8.77
C THR A 122 25.14 -9.77 9.57
N TYR A 123 24.47 -8.61 9.47
CA TYR A 123 23.17 -8.40 10.11
C TYR A 123 22.05 -9.23 9.49
N ASN A 124 22.05 -9.47 8.18
CA ASN A 124 21.08 -10.38 7.57
C ASN A 124 21.23 -11.82 8.09
N LYS A 125 22.47 -12.29 8.28
CA LYS A 125 22.72 -13.59 8.94
C LYS A 125 22.23 -13.60 10.39
N LEU A 126 22.46 -12.51 11.14
CA LEU A 126 21.92 -12.37 12.50
C LEU A 126 20.38 -12.39 12.55
N LEU A 127 19.69 -11.86 11.54
CA LEU A 127 18.22 -11.93 11.47
C LEU A 127 17.71 -13.35 11.27
N GLU A 128 18.46 -14.19 10.56
CA GLU A 128 18.14 -15.61 10.37
C GLU A 128 18.38 -16.42 11.65
N LEU A 129 19.48 -16.14 12.35
CA LEU A 129 19.88 -16.85 13.58
C LEU A 129 19.08 -16.41 14.82
N SER A 130 18.67 -15.15 14.91
CA SER A 130 17.95 -14.63 16.06
C SER A 130 16.52 -15.19 16.14
N GLN A 131 16.11 -15.64 17.32
CA GLN A 131 14.72 -16.08 17.57
C GLN A 131 13.87 -14.99 18.24
N SER A 132 14.50 -14.14 19.05
CA SER A 132 13.82 -13.06 19.79
C SER A 132 13.32 -11.96 18.87
N THR A 133 12.04 -11.56 19.04
CA THR A 133 11.45 -10.43 18.31
C THR A 133 12.15 -9.11 18.62
N GLY A 134 12.59 -8.91 19.87
CA GLY A 134 13.30 -7.71 20.30
C GLY A 134 14.64 -7.53 19.56
N SER A 135 15.46 -8.59 19.52
CA SER A 135 16.75 -8.58 18.83
C SER A 135 16.57 -8.34 17.32
N LYS A 136 15.55 -8.92 16.69
CA LYS A 136 15.24 -8.65 15.27
C LYS A 136 14.92 -7.19 15.00
N ILE A 137 14.11 -6.57 15.86
CA ILE A 137 13.79 -5.15 15.75
C ILE A 137 15.05 -4.30 15.90
N ASP A 138 15.90 -4.59 16.90
CA ASP A 138 17.12 -3.82 17.12
C ASP A 138 18.12 -3.93 15.96
N ILE A 139 18.27 -5.13 15.37
CA ILE A 139 19.09 -5.34 14.17
C ILE A 139 18.53 -4.53 12.99
N LEU A 140 17.23 -4.59 12.73
CA LEU A 140 16.61 -3.85 11.64
C LEU A 140 16.69 -2.34 11.82
N LEU A 141 16.55 -1.83 13.05
CA LEU A 141 16.76 -0.42 13.36
C LEU A 141 18.23 -0.01 13.13
N THR A 142 19.19 -0.88 13.45
CA THR A 142 20.62 -0.64 13.16
C THR A 142 20.92 -0.59 11.67
N LEU A 143 20.32 -1.50 10.88
CA LEU A 143 20.37 -1.42 9.42
C LEU A 143 19.75 -0.12 8.89
N ALA A 144 18.61 0.30 9.43
CA ALA A 144 18.00 1.58 9.05
C ALA A 144 18.91 2.77 9.38
N ARG A 145 19.62 2.77 10.52
CA ARG A 145 20.62 3.81 10.87
C ARG A 145 21.74 3.89 9.85
N LEU A 146 22.30 2.73 9.48
CA LEU A 146 23.35 2.65 8.48
C LEU A 146 22.89 3.26 7.15
N GLU A 147 21.66 2.98 6.73
CA GLU A 147 21.09 3.54 5.51
C GLU A 147 20.78 5.05 5.63
N PHE A 148 20.36 5.53 6.81
CA PHE A 148 20.25 6.97 7.10
C PHE A 148 21.60 7.70 7.02
N PHE A 149 22.69 7.05 7.43
CA PHE A 149 24.04 7.62 7.34
C PHE A 149 24.43 7.93 5.89
N PHE A 150 24.07 7.04 4.96
CA PHE A 150 24.32 7.16 3.51
C PHE A 150 23.21 7.86 2.71
N ASP A 151 22.17 8.37 3.36
CA ASP A 151 21.02 9.05 2.71
C ASP A 151 20.19 8.19 1.75
N ASP A 152 20.22 6.86 1.88
CA ASP A 152 19.39 5.97 1.06
C ASP A 152 17.98 5.80 1.65
N LEU A 153 17.13 6.81 1.42
CA LEU A 153 15.76 6.84 1.95
C LEU A 153 14.90 5.65 1.47
N ASN A 154 15.17 5.11 0.29
CA ASN A 154 14.42 3.97 -0.23
C ASN A 154 14.74 2.69 0.53
N ALA A 155 16.02 2.45 0.84
CA ALA A 155 16.44 1.34 1.68
C ALA A 155 15.89 1.49 3.11
N VAL A 156 15.95 2.69 3.68
CA VAL A 156 15.37 3.01 4.99
C VAL A 156 13.88 2.65 5.03
N SER A 157 13.10 3.05 4.02
CA SER A 157 11.66 2.73 3.98
C SER A 157 11.40 1.23 4.10
N LYS A 158 12.10 0.43 3.29
CA LYS A 158 11.93 -1.04 3.28
C LYS A 158 12.26 -1.64 4.66
N LYS A 159 13.32 -1.17 5.30
CA LYS A 159 13.72 -1.64 6.63
C LYS A 159 12.74 -1.22 7.73
N LEU A 160 12.22 0.00 7.68
CA LEU A 160 11.19 0.45 8.62
C LEU A 160 9.86 -0.29 8.43
N ASP A 161 9.48 -0.60 7.19
CA ASP A 161 8.27 -1.38 6.91
C ASP A 161 8.44 -2.83 7.44
N GLU A 162 9.63 -3.43 7.29
CA GLU A 162 9.97 -4.72 7.94
C GLU A 162 9.84 -4.62 9.47
N VAL A 163 10.35 -3.56 10.10
CA VAL A 163 10.24 -3.33 11.57
C VAL A 163 8.79 -3.25 12.02
N GLU A 164 7.93 -2.53 11.30
CA GLU A 164 6.50 -2.41 11.63
C GLU A 164 5.83 -3.78 11.70
N THR A 165 6.13 -4.70 10.76
CA THR A 165 5.59 -6.06 10.79
C THR A 165 6.01 -6.86 12.03
N TRP A 166 7.20 -6.62 12.57
CA TRP A 166 7.69 -7.28 13.78
C TRP A 166 7.13 -6.66 15.06
N ILE A 167 6.89 -5.34 15.05
CA ILE A 167 6.24 -4.64 16.18
C ILE A 167 4.81 -5.13 16.38
N GLU A 168 4.07 -5.35 15.29
CA GLU A 168 2.71 -5.91 15.30
C GLU A 168 2.68 -7.32 15.90
N LYS A 169 3.70 -8.15 15.60
CA LYS A 169 3.84 -9.50 16.13
C LYS A 169 4.21 -9.54 17.62
N GLY A 170 4.93 -8.53 18.11
CA GLY A 170 5.32 -8.45 19.52
C GLY A 170 6.61 -7.66 19.73
N GLY A 171 6.49 -6.32 19.76
CA GLY A 171 7.56 -5.42 20.19
C GLY A 171 7.28 -4.75 21.54
N ASP A 172 8.31 -4.68 22.38
CA ASP A 172 8.31 -3.96 23.65
C ASP A 172 8.00 -2.46 23.47
N TRP A 173 7.45 -1.82 24.50
CA TRP A 173 7.06 -0.41 24.49
C TRP A 173 8.21 0.52 24.11
N GLU A 174 9.42 0.27 24.62
CA GLU A 174 10.60 1.09 24.30
C GLU A 174 10.97 1.03 22.81
N ARG A 175 10.98 -0.17 22.22
CA ARG A 175 11.28 -0.38 20.79
C ARG A 175 10.24 0.25 19.87
N ARG A 176 8.97 0.28 20.32
CA ARG A 176 7.91 1.02 19.61
C ARG A 176 8.20 2.52 19.59
N ASN A 177 8.61 3.10 20.71
CA ASN A 177 8.95 4.52 20.77
C ASN A 177 10.17 4.86 19.92
N ARG A 178 11.22 4.01 19.95
CA ARG A 178 12.37 4.17 19.04
C ARG A 178 11.93 4.15 17.59
N THR A 179 11.11 3.18 17.21
CA THR A 179 10.61 3.07 15.83
C THR A 179 9.78 4.29 15.40
N LYS A 180 8.95 4.86 16.30
CA LYS A 180 8.23 6.12 16.02
C LYS A 180 9.19 7.25 15.69
N THR A 181 10.26 7.40 16.44
CA THR A 181 11.29 8.43 16.20
C THR A 181 11.94 8.26 14.83
N TYR A 182 12.36 7.03 14.49
CA TYR A 182 12.95 6.70 13.18
C TYR A 182 11.99 6.99 12.03
N ARG A 183 10.73 6.56 12.17
CA ARG A 183 9.69 6.77 11.17
C ARG A 183 9.33 8.25 11.04
N GLY A 184 9.32 8.99 12.15
CA GLY A 184 9.14 10.45 12.18
C GLY A 184 10.23 11.19 11.40
N ILE A 185 11.49 10.82 11.61
CA ILE A 185 12.64 11.40 10.87
C ILE A 185 12.59 11.00 9.39
N TYR A 186 12.23 9.76 9.06
CA TYR A 186 12.00 9.34 7.68
C TYR A 186 10.90 10.15 6.99
N HIS A 187 9.77 10.37 7.66
CA HIS A 187 8.69 11.21 7.13
C HIS A 187 9.08 12.67 6.97
N LEU A 188 9.91 13.19 7.87
CA LEU A 188 10.52 14.51 7.75
C LEU A 188 11.37 14.61 6.47
N ALA A 189 12.24 13.62 6.25
CA ALA A 189 13.12 13.55 5.08
C ALA A 189 12.35 13.38 3.75
N THR A 190 11.17 12.75 3.78
CA THR A 190 10.32 12.50 2.59
C THR A 190 9.22 13.54 2.37
N ARG A 191 9.25 14.69 3.07
CA ARG A 191 8.28 15.81 3.00
C ARG A 191 6.90 15.54 3.61
N ASN A 192 6.68 14.39 4.26
CA ASN A 192 5.42 14.09 4.94
C ASN A 192 5.39 14.69 6.35
N PHE A 193 5.31 16.01 6.45
CA PHE A 193 5.33 16.73 7.72
C PHE A 193 4.11 16.45 8.61
N GLY A 194 2.97 16.03 8.04
CA GLY A 194 1.75 15.75 8.79
C GLY A 194 1.89 14.53 9.69
N GLU A 195 2.35 13.41 9.12
CA GLU A 195 2.62 12.19 9.90
C GLU A 195 3.88 12.36 10.76
N ALA A 196 4.90 13.08 10.26
CA ALA A 196 6.08 13.39 11.05
C ALA A 196 5.71 14.15 12.35
N ALA A 197 4.83 15.15 12.27
CA ALA A 197 4.41 15.92 13.44
C ALA A 197 3.78 15.04 14.52
N LYS A 198 2.88 14.13 14.13
CA LYS A 198 2.22 13.22 15.08
C LYS A 198 3.24 12.34 15.80
N LEU A 199 4.13 11.70 15.04
CA LEU A 199 5.11 10.77 15.59
C LEU A 199 6.17 11.47 16.43
N LEU A 200 6.72 12.59 15.94
CA LEU A 200 7.82 13.30 16.61
C LEU A 200 7.37 14.00 17.90
N ILE A 201 6.16 14.58 17.92
CA ILE A 201 5.60 15.19 19.14
C ILE A 201 5.36 14.12 20.21
N ASP A 202 4.78 12.98 19.83
CA ASP A 202 4.58 11.86 20.76
C ASP A 202 5.91 11.31 21.30
N SER A 203 6.97 11.34 20.48
CA SER A 203 8.32 10.92 20.89
C SER A 203 9.00 11.87 21.89
N LEU A 204 8.57 13.13 22.06
CA LEU A 204 9.23 14.09 22.97
C LEU A 204 9.16 13.68 24.44
N ALA A 205 8.02 13.13 24.87
CA ALA A 205 7.80 12.75 26.26
C ALA A 205 8.55 11.46 26.64
N THR A 206 8.91 10.63 25.65
CA THR A 206 9.42 9.26 25.87
C THR A 206 10.62 8.95 24.97
N PHE A 207 11.48 9.96 24.78
CA PHE A 207 12.61 9.87 23.87
C PHE A 207 13.70 8.93 24.41
N THR A 208 13.99 7.86 23.67
CA THR A 208 15.04 6.89 23.98
C THR A 208 16.03 6.67 22.83
N SER A 209 15.87 7.38 21.70
CA SER A 209 16.64 7.17 20.46
C SER A 209 17.91 8.03 20.38
N THR A 210 18.76 7.94 21.39
CA THR A 210 20.00 8.76 21.47
C THR A 210 21.05 8.45 20.38
N GLU A 211 20.87 7.30 19.73
CA GLU A 211 21.66 6.77 18.63
C GLU A 211 21.52 7.49 17.28
N LEU A 212 20.41 8.22 17.05
CA LEU A 212 20.08 8.80 15.74
C LEU A 212 20.16 10.32 15.75
N CYS A 213 19.76 10.95 16.86
CA CYS A 213 19.81 12.39 17.04
C CYS A 213 19.86 12.75 18.53
N SER A 214 20.23 13.99 18.81
CA SER A 214 20.13 14.54 20.17
C SER A 214 18.67 14.86 20.53
N TYR A 215 18.41 15.02 21.84
CA TYR A 215 17.09 15.46 22.31
C TYR A 215 16.73 16.88 21.83
N GLU A 216 17.72 17.73 21.61
CA GLU A 216 17.51 19.08 21.07
C GLU A 216 17.08 19.01 19.59
N GLN A 217 17.70 18.14 18.80
CA GLN A 217 17.36 17.95 17.40
C GLN A 217 15.95 17.36 17.21
N ILE A 218 15.54 16.40 18.05
CA ILE A 218 14.18 15.85 17.96
C ILE A 218 13.13 16.92 18.28
N ALA A 219 13.40 17.79 19.26
CA ALA A 219 12.54 18.94 19.57
C ALA A 219 12.46 19.92 18.39
N GLN A 220 13.58 20.22 17.72
CA GLN A 220 13.58 21.03 16.50
C GLN A 220 12.68 20.42 15.41
N TYR A 221 12.82 19.12 15.14
CA TYR A 221 12.03 18.43 14.13
C TYR A 221 10.54 18.40 14.48
N ALA A 222 10.20 18.17 15.75
CA ALA A 222 8.83 18.19 16.25
C ALA A 222 8.18 19.57 16.08
N ILE A 223 8.90 20.65 16.43
CA ILE A 223 8.39 22.02 16.26
C ILE A 223 8.23 22.36 14.77
N ILE A 224 9.22 22.07 13.92
CA ILE A 224 9.14 22.37 12.47
C ILE A 224 7.97 21.65 11.81
N SER A 225 7.83 20.35 12.06
CA SER A 225 6.72 19.55 11.50
C SER A 225 5.37 19.98 12.08
N GLY A 226 5.32 20.28 13.38
CA GLY A 226 4.14 20.77 14.09
C GLY A 226 3.65 22.12 13.59
N VAL A 227 4.54 23.11 13.46
CA VAL A 227 4.20 24.45 12.99
C VAL A 227 3.66 24.43 11.56
N LEU A 228 4.17 23.55 10.70
CA LEU A 228 3.61 23.39 9.36
C LEU A 228 2.23 22.74 9.37
N SER A 229 2.07 21.64 10.12
CA SER A 229 0.95 20.70 9.90
C SER A 229 -0.21 20.86 10.88
N LEU A 230 0.03 21.35 12.11
CA LEU A 230 -1.01 21.49 13.12
C LEU A 230 -1.86 22.73 12.90
N ASP A 231 -3.14 22.62 13.25
CA ASP A 231 -4.05 23.75 13.34
C ASP A 231 -3.74 24.59 14.58
N ARG A 232 -4.27 25.82 14.63
CA ARG A 232 -3.93 26.80 15.67
C ARG A 232 -4.21 26.30 17.10
N VAL A 233 -5.28 25.52 17.29
CA VAL A 233 -5.66 24.97 18.61
C VAL A 233 -4.66 23.91 19.07
N ASP A 234 -4.35 22.98 18.17
CA ASP A 234 -3.41 21.89 18.44
C ASP A 234 -1.97 22.39 18.55
N LEU A 235 -1.60 23.40 17.77
CA LEU A 235 -0.29 24.04 17.86
C LEU A 235 -0.06 24.63 19.25
N LYS A 236 -1.10 25.23 19.85
CA LYS A 236 -1.01 25.75 21.21
C LYS A 236 -0.77 24.63 22.22
N SER A 237 -1.66 23.64 22.23
CA SER A 237 -1.65 22.60 23.26
C SER A 237 -0.43 21.67 23.16
N LYS A 238 0.02 21.35 21.94
CA LYS A 238 1.08 20.36 21.70
C LYS A 238 2.48 20.94 21.57
N ILE A 239 2.63 22.19 21.16
CA ILE A 239 3.95 22.82 20.93
C ILE A 239 4.19 23.97 21.89
N VAL A 240 3.31 24.99 21.90
CA VAL A 240 3.52 26.22 22.69
C VAL A 240 3.46 25.95 24.20
N ASP A 241 2.47 25.18 24.64
CA ASP A 241 2.24 24.86 26.05
C ASP A 241 2.93 23.54 26.48
N SER A 242 3.74 22.91 25.61
CA SER A 242 4.42 21.65 25.94
C SER A 242 5.52 21.87 26.99
N PRO A 243 5.48 21.15 28.13
CA PRO A 243 6.47 21.30 29.18
C PRO A 243 7.87 20.85 28.73
N GLU A 244 7.95 19.86 27.85
CA GLU A 244 9.20 19.35 27.28
C GLU A 244 9.92 20.46 26.51
N ILE A 245 9.24 21.11 25.58
CA ILE A 245 9.81 22.17 24.74
C ILE A 245 10.20 23.40 25.59
N LEU A 246 9.35 23.78 26.54
CA LEU A 246 9.62 24.90 27.45
C LEU A 246 10.86 24.67 28.34
N SER A 247 11.11 23.42 28.74
CA SER A 247 12.30 23.08 29.53
C SER A 247 13.60 23.22 28.71
N ILE A 248 13.58 22.78 27.44
CA ILE A 248 14.74 22.79 26.54
C ILE A 248 15.09 24.22 26.12
N TYR A 249 14.10 25.10 25.99
CA TYR A 249 14.28 26.50 25.58
C TYR A 249 15.36 27.23 26.40
N SER A 250 15.47 26.92 27.70
CA SER A 250 16.49 27.51 28.58
C SER A 250 17.93 27.06 28.27
N SER A 251 18.09 25.88 27.66
CA SER A 251 19.38 25.22 27.48
C SER A 251 19.92 25.37 26.05
N ALA A 252 19.04 25.39 25.04
CA ALA A 252 19.41 25.35 23.64
C ALA A 252 19.13 26.68 22.92
N LYS A 253 20.16 27.52 22.79
CA LYS A 253 20.07 28.80 22.06
C LYS A 253 19.68 28.63 20.59
N GLN A 254 20.03 27.50 19.98
CA GLN A 254 19.70 27.19 18.58
C GLN A 254 18.17 27.06 18.34
N LEU A 255 17.39 26.77 19.38
CA LEU A 255 15.94 26.66 19.30
C LEU A 255 15.21 28.01 19.41
N GLU A 256 15.92 29.07 19.83
CA GLU A 256 15.32 30.38 20.11
C GLU A 256 14.62 30.99 18.88
N PRO A 257 15.21 31.01 17.67
CA PRO A 257 14.54 31.57 16.50
C PRO A 257 13.25 30.82 16.15
N LEU A 258 13.24 29.50 16.31
CA LEU A 258 12.12 28.64 15.95
C LEU A 258 10.95 28.75 16.93
N VAL A 259 11.25 28.79 18.23
CA VAL A 259 10.23 29.01 19.27
C VAL A 259 9.66 30.42 19.15
N SER A 260 10.51 31.42 18.89
CA SER A 260 10.09 32.81 18.67
C SER A 260 9.22 32.96 17.43
N LEU A 261 9.56 32.28 16.33
CA LEU A 261 8.73 32.19 15.13
C LEU A 261 7.34 31.61 15.46
N THR A 262 7.30 30.49 16.18
CA THR A 262 6.05 29.80 16.57
C THR A 262 5.18 30.68 17.44
N ASN A 263 5.78 31.33 18.45
CA ASN A 263 5.10 32.24 19.35
C ASN A 263 4.59 33.49 18.63
N SER A 264 5.37 34.06 17.70
CA SER A 264 4.95 35.21 16.89
C SER A 264 3.74 34.89 16.01
N LEU A 265 3.70 33.68 15.43
CA LEU A 265 2.56 33.19 14.65
C LEU A 265 1.32 33.00 15.53
N TYR A 266 1.49 32.37 16.70
CA TYR A 266 0.37 32.09 17.62
C TYR A 266 -0.24 33.37 18.23
N THR A 267 0.62 34.29 18.69
CA THR A 267 0.24 35.57 19.30
C THR A 267 -0.17 36.66 18.29
N CYS A 268 -0.07 36.36 16.99
CA CYS A 268 -0.37 37.28 15.88
C CYS A 268 0.55 38.51 15.84
N GLN A 269 1.80 38.37 16.28
CA GLN A 269 2.84 39.40 16.17
C GLN A 269 3.58 39.29 14.83
N TYR A 270 2.93 39.77 13.77
CA TYR A 270 3.43 39.63 12.39
C TYR A 270 4.63 40.51 12.05
N ASN A 271 4.92 41.52 12.87
CA ASN A 271 6.00 42.48 12.67
C ASN A 271 7.40 41.83 12.74
N CYS A 272 7.58 40.88 13.66
CA CYS A 272 8.84 40.14 13.84
C CYS A 272 8.85 38.79 13.12
N PHE A 273 7.70 38.36 12.57
CA PHE A 273 7.55 37.04 11.96
C PHE A 273 8.58 36.78 10.84
N PHE A 274 8.75 37.74 9.92
CA PHE A 274 9.71 37.59 8.82
C PHE A 274 11.16 37.56 9.28
N GLN A 275 11.49 38.29 10.34
CA GLN A 275 12.83 38.27 10.92
C GLN A 275 13.15 36.88 11.47
N TYR A 276 12.30 36.35 12.35
CA TYR A 276 12.48 35.00 12.88
C TYR A 276 12.42 33.92 11.80
N LEU A 277 11.60 34.11 10.76
CA LEU A 277 11.54 33.19 9.63
C LEU A 277 12.86 33.13 8.85
N LEU A 278 13.54 34.27 8.67
CA LEU A 278 14.87 34.30 8.03
C LEU A 278 15.95 33.70 8.94
N GLU A 279 15.95 34.03 10.23
CA GLU A 279 16.89 33.46 11.21
C GLU A 279 16.76 31.92 11.27
N THR A 280 15.52 31.39 11.32
CA THR A 280 15.30 29.93 11.27
C THR A 280 15.76 29.29 9.96
N TYR A 281 15.66 30.00 8.84
CA TYR A 281 16.11 29.48 7.55
C TYR A 281 17.64 29.33 7.50
N ASP A 282 18.36 30.37 7.88
CA ASP A 282 19.82 30.41 7.81
C ASP A 282 20.46 29.51 8.88
N GLU A 283 19.98 29.56 10.12
CA GLU A 283 20.62 28.86 11.24
C GLU A 283 20.22 27.39 11.36
N LEU A 284 18.97 27.03 11.02
CA LEU A 284 18.44 25.68 11.25
C LEU A 284 18.18 24.90 9.95
N LEU A 285 17.44 25.49 9.01
CA LEU A 285 16.98 24.73 7.84
C LEU A 285 18.11 24.41 6.87
N LEU A 286 19.04 25.35 6.66
CA LEU A 286 20.17 25.14 5.75
C LEU A 286 21.28 24.27 6.34
N THR A 287 21.44 24.29 7.66
CA THR A 287 22.47 23.53 8.39
C THR A 287 22.07 22.06 8.55
N ASN A 288 20.77 21.79 8.63
CA ASN A 288 20.28 20.44 8.88
C ASN A 288 20.20 19.57 7.62
N LYS A 289 20.72 18.34 7.75
CA LYS A 289 20.76 17.32 6.69
C LYS A 289 19.40 17.01 6.07
N PHE A 290 18.40 16.73 6.92
CA PHE A 290 17.09 16.26 6.46
C PHE A 290 16.17 17.39 5.99
N LEU A 291 16.38 18.61 6.49
CA LEU A 291 15.49 19.74 6.24
C LEU A 291 15.92 20.62 5.08
N ARG A 292 17.21 20.66 4.71
CA ARG A 292 17.72 21.56 3.66
C ARG A 292 17.00 21.41 2.33
N VAL A 293 16.75 20.18 1.90
CA VAL A 293 16.02 19.87 0.65
C VAL A 293 14.63 20.52 0.66
N HIS A 294 14.03 20.63 1.84
CA HIS A 294 12.68 21.16 2.06
C HIS A 294 12.66 22.60 2.58
N ALA A 295 13.81 23.27 2.72
CA ALA A 295 13.90 24.60 3.31
C ALA A 295 13.05 25.63 2.54
N ASN A 296 13.13 25.62 1.21
CA ASN A 296 12.32 26.51 0.35
C ASN A 296 10.83 26.20 0.44
N TYR A 297 10.47 24.93 0.63
CA TYR A 297 9.09 24.51 0.83
C TYR A 297 8.57 25.03 2.17
N PHE A 298 9.33 24.88 3.24
CA PHE A 298 9.00 25.41 4.57
C PHE A 298 8.76 26.92 4.52
N MET A 299 9.69 27.70 3.94
CA MET A 299 9.55 29.15 3.77
C MET A 299 8.28 29.55 3.03
N ARG A 300 7.92 28.78 2.00
CA ARG A 300 6.71 29.05 1.21
C ARG A 300 5.45 28.79 2.01
N GLU A 301 5.32 27.61 2.63
CA GLU A 301 4.11 27.26 3.37
C GLU A 301 3.95 28.11 4.64
N MET A 302 5.04 28.49 5.31
CA MET A 302 4.99 29.40 6.47
C MET A 302 4.44 30.77 6.11
N ARG A 303 4.86 31.34 4.96
CA ARG A 303 4.30 32.60 4.47
C ARG A 303 2.81 32.47 4.14
N CYS A 304 2.42 31.41 3.43
CA CYS A 304 1.02 31.12 3.17
C CYS A 304 0.21 31.04 4.47
N LYS A 305 0.71 30.34 5.50
CA LYS A 305 0.02 30.17 6.77
C LYS A 305 -0.16 31.49 7.51
N ALA A 306 0.89 32.32 7.58
CA ALA A 306 0.81 33.63 8.20
C ALA A 306 -0.16 34.57 7.47
N TYR A 307 -0.11 34.62 6.13
CA TYR A 307 -1.03 35.41 5.33
C TYR A 307 -2.47 34.92 5.47
N ALA A 308 -2.70 33.60 5.38
CA ALA A 308 -4.02 33.01 5.53
C ALA A 308 -4.63 33.32 6.90
N GLN A 309 -3.85 33.18 7.98
CA GLN A 309 -4.31 33.45 9.34
C GLN A 309 -4.72 34.91 9.53
N LEU A 310 -3.97 35.86 8.96
CA LEU A 310 -4.35 37.27 9.01
C LEU A 310 -5.63 37.51 8.20
N LEU A 311 -5.69 37.02 6.97
CA LEU A 311 -6.82 37.22 6.06
C LEU A 311 -8.11 36.57 6.54
N GLU A 312 -8.06 35.43 7.23
CA GLU A 312 -9.23 34.70 7.71
C GLU A 312 -10.16 35.57 8.59
N SER A 313 -9.58 36.50 9.34
CA SER A 313 -10.31 37.40 10.24
C SER A 313 -10.99 38.58 9.54
N TYR A 314 -10.63 38.89 8.28
CA TYR A 314 -11.12 40.06 7.56
C TYR A 314 -11.87 39.65 6.30
N LYS A 315 -12.97 40.35 5.97
CA LYS A 315 -13.63 40.22 4.66
C LYS A 315 -12.88 40.99 3.57
N SER A 316 -12.33 42.15 3.94
CA SER A 316 -11.63 43.09 3.09
C SER A 316 -10.55 43.78 3.92
N LEU A 317 -9.33 43.91 3.36
CA LEU A 317 -8.17 44.49 4.04
C LEU A 317 -7.36 45.31 3.04
N SER A 318 -6.94 46.53 3.41
CA SER A 318 -6.04 47.32 2.56
C SER A 318 -4.64 46.70 2.50
N LEU A 319 -4.07 46.62 1.29
CA LEU A 319 -2.71 46.11 1.04
C LEU A 319 -1.66 46.85 1.90
N LYS A 320 -1.83 48.16 2.07
CA LYS A 320 -0.96 49.00 2.90
C LYS A 320 -1.00 48.64 4.38
N SER A 321 -2.18 48.28 4.89
CA SER A 321 -2.32 47.85 6.28
C SER A 321 -1.66 46.49 6.52
N MET A 322 -1.84 45.56 5.57
CA MET A 322 -1.21 44.25 5.64
C MET A 322 0.32 44.36 5.56
N ALA A 323 0.84 45.18 4.64
CA ALA A 323 2.27 45.44 4.49
C ALA A 323 2.88 46.03 5.77
N ARG A 324 2.20 46.97 6.44
CA ARG A 324 2.62 47.51 7.74
C ARG A 324 2.63 46.46 8.86
N ASN A 325 1.62 45.59 8.93
CA ASN A 325 1.56 44.54 9.95
C ASN A 325 2.72 43.57 9.85
N PHE A 326 3.14 43.23 8.63
CA PHE A 326 4.26 42.34 8.35
C PHE A 326 5.62 43.07 8.26
N ASN A 327 5.63 44.40 8.37
CA ASN A 327 6.82 45.23 8.21
C ASN A 327 7.55 45.03 6.86
N VAL A 328 6.79 44.96 5.77
CA VAL A 328 7.29 44.80 4.39
C VAL A 328 6.75 45.89 3.46
N SER A 329 7.31 46.03 2.26
CA SER A 329 6.80 46.95 1.25
C SER A 329 5.52 46.42 0.58
N GLU A 330 4.67 47.34 0.11
CA GLU A 330 3.45 46.99 -0.63
C GLU A 330 3.79 46.21 -1.92
N GLU A 331 4.87 46.59 -2.61
CA GLU A 331 5.36 45.93 -3.82
C GLU A 331 5.80 44.48 -3.56
N PHE A 332 6.52 44.24 -2.45
CA PHE A 332 6.93 42.90 -2.07
C PHE A 332 5.72 42.02 -1.75
N LEU A 333 4.77 42.56 -0.98
CA LEU A 333 3.57 41.83 -0.59
C LEU A 333 2.70 41.49 -1.81
N ASP A 334 2.49 42.43 -2.72
CA ASP A 334 1.76 42.20 -3.98
C ASP A 334 2.42 41.08 -4.79
N ALA A 335 3.74 41.17 -5.00
CA ALA A 335 4.49 40.17 -5.75
C ALA A 335 4.45 38.76 -5.11
N ASP A 336 4.43 38.68 -3.78
CA ASP A 336 4.40 37.40 -3.06
C ASP A 336 3.00 36.78 -3.07
N LEU A 337 1.95 37.58 -2.84
CA LEU A 337 0.56 37.11 -2.90
C LEU A 337 0.17 36.64 -4.31
N CYS A 338 0.64 37.33 -5.36
CA CYS A 338 0.43 36.92 -6.75
C CYS A 338 0.96 35.52 -7.08
N ARG A 339 1.91 34.98 -6.29
CA ARG A 339 2.42 33.60 -6.47
C ARG A 339 1.50 32.55 -5.81
N PHE A 340 0.75 32.94 -4.78
CA PHE A 340 -0.05 32.01 -3.97
C PHE A 340 -1.51 31.95 -4.37
N ILE A 341 -2.09 33.08 -4.78
CA ILE A 341 -3.49 33.19 -5.18
C ILE A 341 -3.82 32.27 -6.37
N PRO A 342 -3.05 32.25 -7.49
CA PRO A 342 -3.38 31.39 -8.64
C PRO A 342 -3.29 29.90 -8.33
N ASN A 343 -2.49 29.52 -7.32
CA ASN A 343 -2.32 28.14 -6.87
C ASN A 343 -3.41 27.71 -5.89
N ASN A 344 -4.45 28.53 -5.64
CA ASN A 344 -5.51 28.31 -4.65
C ASN A 344 -4.97 27.98 -3.25
N LYS A 345 -3.81 28.56 -2.89
CA LYS A 345 -3.24 28.43 -1.55
C LYS A 345 -3.77 29.49 -0.58
N LEU A 346 -4.21 30.62 -1.11
CA LEU A 346 -4.85 31.71 -0.38
C LEU A 346 -6.19 32.01 -1.04
N ASN A 347 -7.26 32.01 -0.24
CA ASN A 347 -8.62 32.25 -0.72
C ASN A 347 -8.94 33.75 -0.74
N CYS A 348 -8.22 34.51 -1.56
CA CYS A 348 -8.42 35.95 -1.72
C CYS A 348 -8.13 36.40 -3.15
N TYR A 349 -8.63 37.57 -3.52
CA TYR A 349 -8.24 38.28 -4.73
C TYR A 349 -7.80 39.70 -4.39
N ILE A 350 -6.92 40.25 -5.24
CA ILE A 350 -6.33 41.57 -5.06
C ILE A 350 -6.99 42.52 -6.05
N ASP A 351 -7.64 43.55 -5.53
CA ASP A 351 -8.04 44.71 -6.31
C ASP A 351 -6.93 45.77 -6.23
N LYS A 352 -6.11 45.81 -7.28
CA LYS A 352 -4.98 46.73 -7.37
C LYS A 352 -5.39 48.19 -7.61
N VAL A 353 -6.57 48.45 -8.16
CA VAL A 353 -7.06 49.83 -8.41
C VAL A 353 -7.42 50.48 -7.08
N ASN A 354 -8.12 49.75 -6.22
CA ASN A 354 -8.52 50.23 -4.91
C ASN A 354 -7.48 49.96 -3.81
N GLY A 355 -6.47 49.12 -4.07
CA GLY A 355 -5.44 48.74 -3.10
C GLY A 355 -5.99 47.88 -1.96
N ILE A 356 -6.96 47.02 -2.27
CA ILE A 356 -7.72 46.20 -1.32
C ILE A 356 -7.54 44.72 -1.66
N ILE A 357 -7.41 43.91 -0.62
CA ILE A 357 -7.46 42.45 -0.68
C ILE A 357 -8.84 42.03 -0.18
N GLU A 358 -9.60 41.33 -1.01
CA GLU A 358 -10.90 40.79 -0.64
C GLU A 358 -10.81 39.28 -0.51
N THR A 359 -11.33 38.74 0.60
CA THR A 359 -11.30 37.30 0.85
C THR A 359 -12.53 36.64 0.27
N ASN A 360 -12.34 35.59 -0.52
CA ASN A 360 -13.42 34.75 -0.99
C ASN A 360 -13.51 33.53 -0.07
N ARG A 361 -14.61 33.37 0.67
CA ARG A 361 -14.80 32.19 1.51
C ARG A 361 -15.59 31.15 0.72
N PRO A 362 -14.95 30.09 0.20
CA PRO A 362 -15.72 29.00 -0.39
C PRO A 362 -16.59 28.37 0.70
N ASP A 363 -17.89 28.24 0.43
CA ASP A 363 -18.78 27.52 1.33
C ASP A 363 -18.25 26.09 1.58
N ASN A 364 -18.39 25.59 2.82
CA ASN A 364 -17.90 24.27 3.19
C ASN A 364 -18.42 23.17 2.24
N LYS A 365 -19.68 23.26 1.82
CA LYS A 365 -20.27 22.35 0.81
C LYS A 365 -19.59 22.45 -0.55
N ASN A 366 -19.28 23.66 -1.00
CA ASN A 366 -18.62 23.88 -2.29
C ASN A 366 -17.19 23.33 -2.28
N SER A 367 -16.46 23.54 -1.19
CA SER A 367 -15.13 22.95 -0.98
C SER A 367 -15.18 21.41 -1.02
N GLN A 368 -16.11 20.81 -0.27
CA GLN A 368 -16.29 19.35 -0.25
C GLN A 368 -16.66 18.79 -1.62
N TYR A 369 -17.55 19.48 -2.35
CA TYR A 369 -17.95 19.10 -3.71
C TYR A 369 -16.76 19.11 -4.69
N HIS A 370 -15.96 20.18 -4.70
CA HIS A 370 -14.77 20.26 -5.54
C HIS A 370 -13.72 19.21 -5.16
N GLN A 371 -13.53 18.93 -3.86
CA GLN A 371 -12.63 17.89 -3.40
C GLN A 371 -13.09 16.50 -3.85
N LEU A 372 -14.41 16.23 -3.77
CA LEU A 372 -15.01 14.97 -4.22
C LEU A 372 -14.81 14.77 -5.72
N ILE A 373 -15.06 15.79 -6.54
CA ILE A 373 -14.81 15.72 -7.99
C ILE A 373 -13.34 15.42 -8.27
N LYS A 374 -12.42 16.16 -7.65
CA LYS A 374 -10.98 15.98 -7.91
C LYS A 374 -10.49 14.58 -7.54
N GLN A 375 -10.95 14.04 -6.40
CA GLN A 375 -10.61 12.67 -6.00
C GLN A 375 -11.30 11.64 -6.89
N GLY A 376 -12.57 11.88 -7.26
CA GLY A 376 -13.36 11.05 -8.15
C GLY A 376 -12.75 10.92 -9.54
N ASP A 377 -12.35 12.03 -10.17
CA ASP A 377 -11.70 12.05 -11.48
C ASP A 377 -10.35 11.32 -11.45
N GLY A 378 -9.58 11.51 -10.37
CA GLY A 378 -8.31 10.80 -10.16
C GLY A 378 -8.51 9.29 -10.07
N LEU A 379 -9.56 8.84 -9.39
CA LEU A 379 -9.93 7.43 -9.29
C LEU A 379 -10.44 6.88 -10.63
N LEU A 380 -11.35 7.59 -11.29
CA LEU A 380 -11.88 7.21 -12.60
C LEU A 380 -10.77 7.07 -13.64
N THR A 381 -9.83 8.00 -13.68
CA THR A 381 -8.67 7.95 -14.59
C THR A 381 -7.81 6.72 -14.33
N LYS A 382 -7.53 6.40 -13.06
CA LYS A 382 -6.79 5.17 -12.70
C LYS A 382 -7.56 3.92 -13.12
N LEU A 383 -8.86 3.89 -12.87
CA LEU A 383 -9.73 2.75 -13.18
C LEU A 383 -9.84 2.54 -14.69
N GLN A 384 -9.97 3.62 -15.47
CA GLN A 384 -9.92 3.56 -16.94
C GLN A 384 -8.57 3.07 -17.45
N LYS A 385 -7.45 3.56 -16.88
CA LYS A 385 -6.10 3.12 -17.27
C LYS A 385 -5.88 1.63 -16.99
N TYR A 386 -6.26 1.15 -15.81
CA TYR A 386 -6.19 -0.26 -15.47
C TYR A 386 -7.16 -1.10 -16.29
N GLY A 387 -8.38 -0.61 -16.51
CA GLY A 387 -9.38 -1.26 -17.35
C GLY A 387 -8.91 -1.43 -18.80
N ALA A 388 -8.25 -0.41 -19.37
CA ALA A 388 -7.66 -0.49 -20.70
C ALA A 388 -6.51 -1.52 -20.75
N ALA A 389 -5.62 -1.53 -19.75
CA ALA A 389 -4.54 -2.50 -19.66
C ALA A 389 -5.06 -3.95 -19.53
N VAL A 390 -6.10 -4.16 -18.73
CA VAL A 390 -6.76 -5.47 -18.59
C VAL A 390 -7.48 -5.88 -19.87
N LYS A 391 -8.13 -4.95 -20.59
CA LYS A 391 -8.76 -5.22 -21.89
C LYS A 391 -7.73 -5.59 -22.97
N LEU A 392 -6.59 -4.91 -23.01
CA LEU A 392 -5.48 -5.22 -23.92
C LEU A 392 -4.83 -6.57 -23.59
N SER A 393 -4.57 -6.86 -22.31
CA SER A 393 -4.10 -8.18 -21.85
C SER A 393 -5.14 -9.28 -22.08
N GLY A 394 -6.43 -8.97 -21.98
CA GLY A 394 -7.53 -9.84 -22.36
C GLY A 394 -7.59 -10.11 -23.87
N ALA A 395 -7.22 -9.14 -24.70
CA ALA A 395 -7.10 -9.32 -26.15
C ALA A 395 -5.91 -10.22 -26.54
N GLU A 396 -4.81 -10.19 -25.78
CA GLU A 396 -3.71 -11.17 -25.93
C GLU A 396 -4.16 -12.60 -25.55
N ARG A 397 -5.10 -12.75 -24.61
CA ARG A 397 -5.76 -14.04 -24.34
C ARG A 397 -6.68 -14.51 -25.49
N ASN A 398 -6.99 -13.72 -26.52
CA ASN A 398 -7.67 -14.29 -27.69
C ASN A 398 -6.79 -15.24 -28.50
N THR A 399 -5.48 -15.31 -28.23
CA THR A 399 -4.64 -16.43 -28.71
C THR A 399 -4.97 -17.76 -28.02
N HIS A 400 -5.58 -17.75 -26.82
CA HIS A 400 -6.18 -18.93 -26.18
C HIS A 400 -7.46 -19.41 -26.89
N SER A 401 -8.09 -18.62 -27.78
CA SER A 401 -9.27 -19.05 -28.53
C SER A 401 -8.99 -20.30 -29.40
N MET A 402 -7.78 -20.42 -29.96
CA MET A 402 -7.36 -21.65 -30.65
C MET A 402 -7.19 -22.85 -29.69
N SER A 403 -6.84 -22.61 -28.42
CA SER A 403 -6.72 -23.66 -27.40
C SER A 403 -8.08 -24.10 -26.85
N SER A 404 -9.01 -23.17 -26.64
CA SER A 404 -10.38 -23.48 -26.18
C SER A 404 -11.16 -24.27 -27.23
N ARG A 405 -11.02 -23.93 -28.52
CA ARG A 405 -11.65 -24.69 -29.61
C ARG A 405 -11.11 -26.12 -29.70
N ARG A 406 -9.79 -26.30 -29.60
CA ARG A 406 -9.15 -27.63 -29.52
C ARG A 406 -9.61 -28.43 -28.30
N ARG A 407 -9.84 -27.78 -27.16
CA ARG A 407 -10.34 -28.45 -25.96
C ARG A 407 -11.79 -28.89 -26.11
N MET A 408 -12.65 -28.06 -26.69
CA MET A 408 -14.04 -28.41 -27.01
C MET A 408 -14.11 -29.61 -27.95
N GLU A 409 -13.34 -29.57 -29.06
CA GLU A 409 -13.27 -30.67 -30.02
C GLU A 409 -12.81 -31.98 -29.37
N LYS A 410 -11.79 -31.92 -28.50
CA LYS A 410 -11.31 -33.09 -27.76
C LYS A 410 -12.38 -33.67 -26.84
N ASP A 411 -13.02 -32.85 -26.02
CA ASP A 411 -13.97 -33.33 -25.02
C ASP A 411 -15.26 -33.90 -25.66
N VAL A 412 -15.69 -33.35 -26.81
CA VAL A 412 -16.80 -33.93 -27.59
C VAL A 412 -16.39 -35.24 -28.27
N MET A 413 -15.18 -35.33 -28.83
CA MET A 413 -14.65 -36.58 -29.41
C MET A 413 -14.49 -37.67 -28.35
N ASP A 414 -13.95 -37.36 -27.18
CA ASP A 414 -13.81 -38.31 -26.07
C ASP A 414 -15.18 -38.85 -25.63
N LEU A 415 -16.24 -38.01 -25.65
CA LEU A 415 -17.60 -38.43 -25.36
C LEU A 415 -18.19 -39.32 -26.47
N MET A 416 -17.96 -39.00 -27.75
CA MET A 416 -18.38 -39.82 -28.89
C MET A 416 -17.69 -41.20 -28.95
N MET A 417 -16.47 -41.29 -28.43
CA MET A 417 -15.70 -42.53 -28.34
C MET A 417 -16.05 -43.36 -27.10
N SER A 418 -16.93 -42.87 -26.23
CA SER A 418 -17.41 -43.56 -25.03
C SER A 418 -18.63 -44.44 -25.31
N ASP A 419 -19.13 -45.14 -24.29
CA ASP A 419 -20.34 -45.97 -24.38
C ASP A 419 -21.66 -45.18 -24.46
N HIS A 420 -21.59 -43.84 -24.53
CA HIS A 420 -22.76 -42.96 -24.65
C HIS A 420 -23.13 -42.70 -26.11
N GLU A 421 -24.43 -42.74 -26.42
CA GLU A 421 -24.92 -42.39 -27.76
C GLU A 421 -25.07 -40.87 -27.89
N VAL A 422 -24.29 -40.26 -28.81
CA VAL A 422 -24.22 -38.81 -29.03
C VAL A 422 -24.77 -38.47 -30.41
N ASN A 423 -25.77 -37.58 -30.47
CA ASN A 423 -26.38 -37.10 -31.70
C ASN A 423 -26.14 -35.58 -31.85
N LEU A 424 -25.33 -35.17 -32.82
CA LEU A 424 -25.06 -33.74 -33.08
C LEU A 424 -26.28 -33.04 -33.67
N ILE A 425 -26.48 -31.77 -33.31
CA ILE A 425 -27.50 -30.89 -33.91
C ILE A 425 -26.81 -30.06 -35.00
N GLU A 426 -27.30 -30.14 -36.24
CA GLU A 426 -26.78 -29.35 -37.38
C GLU A 426 -25.26 -29.47 -37.59
N ASP A 427 -24.67 -30.64 -37.29
CA ASP A 427 -23.21 -30.88 -37.31
C ASP A 427 -22.39 -29.90 -36.44
N SER A 428 -23.03 -29.24 -35.48
CA SER A 428 -22.40 -28.32 -34.54
C SER A 428 -21.87 -29.04 -33.30
N MET A 429 -20.60 -28.83 -32.98
CA MET A 429 -19.98 -29.33 -31.74
C MET A 429 -20.38 -28.53 -30.49
N GLN A 430 -21.11 -27.43 -30.65
CA GLN A 430 -21.59 -26.60 -29.53
C GLN A 430 -22.89 -27.12 -28.94
N GLN A 431 -23.74 -27.79 -29.73
CA GLN A 431 -25.03 -28.29 -29.28
C GLN A 431 -25.28 -29.70 -29.78
N PHE A 432 -25.54 -30.63 -28.87
CA PHE A 432 -25.77 -32.04 -29.20
C PHE A 432 -26.62 -32.71 -28.13
N TYR A 433 -27.17 -33.87 -28.48
CA TYR A 433 -27.94 -34.73 -27.59
C TYR A 433 -27.11 -35.93 -27.14
N VAL A 434 -27.28 -36.34 -25.88
CA VAL A 434 -26.67 -37.54 -25.31
C VAL A 434 -27.74 -38.40 -24.68
N ILE A 435 -27.73 -39.69 -24.96
CA ILE A 435 -28.63 -40.65 -24.32
C ILE A 435 -28.06 -41.04 -22.95
N PHE A 436 -28.76 -40.66 -21.89
CA PHE A 436 -28.39 -40.92 -20.50
C PHE A 436 -29.31 -41.96 -19.87
N LYS A 437 -28.72 -43.01 -19.30
CA LYS A 437 -29.45 -44.08 -18.61
C LYS A 437 -29.45 -43.84 -17.10
N GLY A 438 -30.61 -43.97 -16.48
CA GLY A 438 -30.78 -43.78 -15.03
C GLY A 438 -29.89 -44.71 -14.20
N PRO A 439 -29.18 -44.20 -13.17
CA PRO A 439 -28.33 -45.02 -12.32
C PRO A 439 -29.10 -46.11 -11.57
N LYS A 440 -28.53 -47.32 -11.51
CA LYS A 440 -29.20 -48.52 -10.95
C LYS A 440 -29.58 -48.40 -9.47
N ASP A 441 -28.83 -47.62 -8.69
CA ASP A 441 -29.03 -47.45 -7.24
C ASP A 441 -29.95 -46.27 -6.87
N THR A 442 -30.73 -45.75 -7.83
CA THR A 442 -31.60 -44.58 -7.66
C THR A 442 -33.04 -44.90 -8.07
N PRO A 443 -34.06 -44.13 -7.63
CA PRO A 443 -35.44 -44.33 -8.09
C PRO A 443 -35.64 -44.11 -9.60
N TYR A 444 -34.63 -43.55 -10.27
CA TYR A 444 -34.56 -43.32 -11.72
C TYR A 444 -34.10 -44.55 -12.51
N ALA A 445 -33.76 -45.66 -11.84
CA ALA A 445 -33.27 -46.88 -12.48
C ALA A 445 -34.25 -47.40 -13.55
N GLY A 446 -33.70 -47.72 -14.73
CA GLY A 446 -34.46 -48.22 -15.87
C GLY A 446 -35.07 -47.14 -16.76
N GLY A 447 -34.92 -45.86 -16.42
CA GLY A 447 -35.27 -44.75 -17.30
C GLY A 447 -34.15 -44.41 -18.29
N THR A 448 -34.54 -43.97 -19.48
CA THR A 448 -33.64 -43.43 -20.51
C THR A 448 -34.06 -42.01 -20.85
N TRP A 449 -33.11 -41.07 -20.83
CA TRP A 449 -33.34 -39.67 -21.14
C TRP A 449 -32.47 -39.18 -22.29
N LYS A 450 -33.05 -38.34 -23.16
CA LYS A 450 -32.32 -37.57 -24.15
C LYS A 450 -31.93 -36.24 -23.51
N VAL A 451 -30.64 -36.02 -23.34
CA VAL A 451 -30.09 -34.84 -22.66
C VAL A 451 -29.49 -33.90 -23.70
N ARG A 452 -29.99 -32.67 -23.78
CA ARG A 452 -29.43 -31.58 -24.57
C ARG A 452 -28.24 -30.97 -23.83
N VAL A 453 -27.10 -30.91 -24.49
CA VAL A 453 -25.89 -30.26 -23.99
C VAL A 453 -25.60 -29.04 -24.87
N GLU A 454 -25.36 -27.90 -24.23
CA GLU A 454 -24.97 -26.66 -24.90
C GLU A 454 -23.67 -26.11 -24.29
N LEU A 455 -22.63 -26.01 -25.12
CA LEU A 455 -21.31 -25.52 -24.75
C LEU A 455 -21.20 -24.02 -25.06
N PRO A 456 -20.98 -23.14 -24.05
CA PRO A 456 -20.84 -21.72 -24.29
C PRO A 456 -19.51 -21.38 -24.98
N ASP A 457 -19.43 -20.20 -25.61
CA ASP A 457 -18.19 -19.72 -26.27
C ASP A 457 -16.98 -19.65 -25.33
N GLN A 458 -17.22 -19.51 -24.02
CA GLN A 458 -16.17 -19.48 -23.00
C GLN A 458 -15.85 -20.86 -22.39
N TYR A 459 -16.33 -21.96 -22.97
CA TYR A 459 -15.98 -23.31 -22.53
C TYR A 459 -14.47 -23.60 -22.69
N PRO A 460 -13.81 -24.28 -21.73
CA PRO A 460 -14.34 -24.89 -20.50
C PRO A 460 -14.33 -23.99 -19.26
N LEU A 461 -13.99 -22.69 -19.39
CA LEU A 461 -13.97 -21.76 -18.25
C LEU A 461 -15.37 -21.56 -17.67
N LYS A 462 -16.39 -21.50 -18.53
CA LYS A 462 -17.80 -21.62 -18.14
C LYS A 462 -18.27 -23.06 -18.30
N SER A 463 -19.13 -23.49 -17.39
CA SER A 463 -19.78 -24.80 -17.41
C SER A 463 -20.73 -24.93 -18.61
N PRO A 464 -20.97 -26.16 -19.10
CA PRO A 464 -21.99 -26.41 -20.10
C PRO A 464 -23.39 -26.33 -19.51
N SER A 465 -24.36 -25.98 -20.33
CA SER A 465 -25.78 -26.05 -19.98
C SER A 465 -26.31 -27.46 -20.29
N ILE A 466 -27.06 -28.03 -19.35
CA ILE A 466 -27.59 -29.40 -19.42
C ILE A 466 -29.11 -29.36 -19.25
N GLY A 467 -29.84 -29.92 -20.20
CA GLY A 467 -31.30 -30.00 -20.15
C GLY A 467 -31.82 -31.38 -20.56
N PHE A 468 -32.82 -31.89 -19.82
CA PHE A 468 -33.51 -33.13 -20.13
C PHE A 468 -34.66 -32.86 -21.11
N VAL A 469 -34.60 -33.42 -22.32
CA VAL A 469 -35.63 -33.20 -23.36
C VAL A 469 -36.94 -33.87 -22.95
N ASN A 470 -36.88 -35.13 -22.52
CA ASN A 470 -38.02 -35.82 -21.95
C ASN A 470 -38.10 -35.59 -20.44
N LYS A 471 -39.34 -35.49 -19.93
CA LYS A 471 -39.60 -35.03 -18.55
C LYS A 471 -38.95 -35.90 -17.49
N ILE A 472 -38.37 -35.25 -16.48
CA ILE A 472 -37.80 -35.86 -15.28
C ILE A 472 -38.30 -35.12 -14.04
N TYR A 473 -38.69 -35.86 -13.01
CA TYR A 473 -39.22 -35.27 -11.77
C TYR A 473 -38.12 -35.19 -10.71
N HIS A 474 -37.46 -34.03 -10.58
CA HIS A 474 -36.32 -33.86 -9.68
C HIS A 474 -36.27 -32.44 -9.08
N PRO A 475 -35.93 -32.26 -7.78
CA PRO A 475 -35.91 -30.94 -7.13
C PRO A 475 -35.05 -29.87 -7.81
N ASN A 476 -33.88 -30.24 -8.35
CA ASN A 476 -32.96 -29.31 -9.03
C ASN A 476 -33.09 -29.28 -10.57
N ILE A 477 -34.17 -29.84 -11.12
CA ILE A 477 -34.45 -29.79 -12.55
C ILE A 477 -35.79 -29.09 -12.75
N ASP A 478 -35.81 -28.12 -13.65
CA ASP A 478 -37.06 -27.44 -14.01
C ASP A 478 -38.00 -28.39 -14.77
N GLU A 479 -39.26 -28.47 -14.36
CA GLU A 479 -40.23 -29.41 -14.95
C GLU A 479 -40.74 -28.95 -16.32
N GLY A 480 -40.73 -27.64 -16.58
CA GLY A 480 -41.15 -27.05 -17.86
C GLY A 480 -40.12 -27.23 -18.97
N SER A 481 -38.89 -26.77 -18.72
CA SER A 481 -37.79 -26.77 -19.68
C SER A 481 -36.86 -27.99 -19.60
N GLY A 482 -36.90 -28.74 -18.50
CA GLY A 482 -35.96 -29.84 -18.24
C GLY A 482 -34.55 -29.38 -17.87
N SER A 483 -34.32 -28.08 -17.70
CA SER A 483 -33.00 -27.50 -17.42
C SER A 483 -32.52 -27.86 -16.02
N VAL A 484 -31.26 -28.29 -15.90
CA VAL A 484 -30.59 -28.50 -14.61
C VAL A 484 -30.16 -27.14 -14.05
N CYS A 485 -30.37 -26.92 -12.76
CA CYS A 485 -29.95 -25.67 -12.09
C CYS A 485 -28.46 -25.38 -12.31
N LEU A 486 -28.16 -24.23 -12.92
CA LEU A 486 -26.81 -23.82 -13.29
C LEU A 486 -25.90 -23.68 -12.06
N ASP A 487 -26.43 -23.23 -10.92
CA ASP A 487 -25.65 -23.09 -9.69
C ASP A 487 -25.18 -24.44 -9.15
N VAL A 488 -25.98 -25.49 -9.31
CA VAL A 488 -25.60 -26.86 -8.90
C VAL A 488 -24.48 -27.40 -9.81
N ILE A 489 -24.54 -27.11 -11.11
CA ILE A 489 -23.46 -27.46 -12.04
C ILE A 489 -22.19 -26.68 -11.68
N ASN A 490 -22.28 -25.37 -11.44
CA ASN A 490 -21.14 -24.51 -11.13
C ASN A 490 -20.44 -24.83 -9.81
N GLN A 491 -21.15 -25.40 -8.83
CA GLN A 491 -20.53 -25.87 -7.58
C GLN A 491 -19.56 -27.04 -7.81
N THR A 492 -19.83 -27.88 -8.83
CA THR A 492 -19.02 -29.08 -9.11
C THR A 492 -18.11 -28.90 -10.31
N TRP A 493 -18.44 -28.01 -11.25
CA TRP A 493 -17.69 -27.83 -12.48
C TRP A 493 -16.32 -27.19 -12.22
N SER A 494 -15.29 -27.78 -12.82
CA SER A 494 -13.96 -27.22 -12.93
C SER A 494 -13.50 -27.33 -14.38
N PRO A 495 -12.82 -26.32 -14.94
CA PRO A 495 -12.26 -26.40 -16.30
C PRO A 495 -11.26 -27.56 -16.49
N MET A 496 -10.80 -28.18 -15.39
CA MET A 496 -9.95 -29.37 -15.44
C MET A 496 -10.73 -30.66 -15.73
N PHE A 497 -12.04 -30.71 -15.43
CA PHE A 497 -12.87 -31.88 -15.69
C PHE A 497 -13.23 -31.97 -17.17
N GLY A 498 -13.22 -33.19 -17.71
CA GLY A 498 -13.70 -33.47 -19.06
C GLY A 498 -15.22 -33.52 -19.11
N LEU A 499 -15.81 -33.30 -20.28
CA LEU A 499 -17.26 -33.39 -20.49
C LEU A 499 -17.86 -34.75 -20.06
N LEU A 500 -17.11 -35.85 -20.24
CA LEU A 500 -17.46 -37.20 -19.80
C LEU A 500 -17.83 -37.27 -18.30
N ASN A 501 -17.16 -36.47 -17.46
CA ASN A 501 -17.40 -36.42 -16.02
C ASN A 501 -18.83 -35.99 -15.67
N ILE A 502 -19.51 -35.26 -16.55
CA ILE A 502 -20.90 -34.84 -16.34
C ILE A 502 -21.82 -36.06 -16.33
N PHE A 503 -21.63 -36.97 -17.29
CA PHE A 503 -22.48 -38.15 -17.45
C PHE A 503 -22.08 -39.28 -16.52
N GLU A 504 -20.79 -39.44 -16.23
CA GLU A 504 -20.31 -40.53 -15.36
C GLU A 504 -20.43 -40.22 -13.86
N ASN A 505 -20.24 -38.96 -13.46
CA ASN A 505 -20.16 -38.61 -12.04
C ASN A 505 -21.22 -37.59 -11.62
N PHE A 506 -21.32 -36.45 -12.31
CA PHE A 506 -22.20 -35.36 -11.86
C PHE A 506 -23.68 -35.72 -11.90
N LEU A 507 -24.22 -36.13 -13.06
CA LEU A 507 -25.64 -36.47 -13.19
C LEU A 507 -26.04 -37.66 -12.30
N PRO A 508 -25.27 -38.76 -12.23
CA PRO A 508 -25.57 -39.84 -11.29
C PRO A 508 -25.56 -39.40 -9.82
N HIS A 509 -24.64 -38.51 -9.45
CA HIS A 509 -24.58 -37.97 -8.08
C HIS A 509 -25.78 -37.06 -7.79
N LEU A 510 -26.15 -36.19 -8.73
CA LEU A 510 -27.29 -35.29 -8.61
C LEU A 510 -28.59 -36.08 -8.40
N LEU A 511 -28.82 -37.13 -9.19
CA LEU A 511 -30.01 -37.97 -9.07
C LEU A 511 -30.06 -38.80 -7.78
N ARG A 512 -28.92 -39.00 -7.11
CA ARG A 512 -28.84 -39.70 -5.83
C ARG A 512 -29.00 -38.75 -4.64
N TYR A 513 -28.44 -37.55 -4.74
CA TYR A 513 -28.41 -36.55 -3.69
C TYR A 513 -28.87 -35.20 -4.24
N ALA A 514 -30.18 -34.99 -4.28
CA ALA A 514 -30.75 -33.70 -4.63
C ALA A 514 -30.36 -32.64 -3.59
N ASN A 515 -30.11 -31.41 -4.03
CA ASN A 515 -29.84 -30.27 -3.16
C ASN A 515 -31.16 -29.53 -2.83
N PRO A 516 -31.69 -29.63 -1.60
CA PRO A 516 -32.98 -29.04 -1.24
C PRO A 516 -32.92 -27.56 -0.87
N SER A 517 -31.73 -26.95 -0.81
CA SER A 517 -31.56 -25.57 -0.34
C SER A 517 -32.11 -24.52 -1.31
N ASP A 518 -32.12 -24.81 -2.61
CA ASP A 518 -32.72 -23.96 -3.65
C ASP A 518 -33.27 -24.79 -4.82
N PRO A 519 -34.49 -25.35 -4.70
CA PRO A 519 -35.05 -26.26 -5.71
C PRO A 519 -35.77 -25.50 -6.84
N LEU A 520 -35.45 -25.84 -8.10
CA LEU A 520 -36.22 -25.39 -9.26
C LEU A 520 -37.63 -25.99 -9.29
N ASN A 521 -37.76 -27.25 -8.88
CA ASN A 521 -39.06 -27.89 -8.68
C ASN A 521 -39.39 -27.94 -7.18
N THR A 522 -40.10 -26.90 -6.73
CA THR A 522 -40.51 -26.76 -5.32
C THR A 522 -41.46 -27.88 -4.89
N GLU A 523 -42.29 -28.41 -5.80
CA GLU A 523 -43.18 -29.53 -5.50
C GLU A 523 -42.41 -30.81 -5.22
N ALA A 524 -41.43 -31.14 -6.08
CA ALA A 524 -40.57 -32.30 -5.90
C ALA A 524 -39.76 -32.21 -4.60
N SER A 525 -39.23 -31.02 -4.27
CA SER A 525 -38.49 -30.79 -3.00
C SER A 525 -39.40 -30.97 -1.78
N ASN A 526 -40.59 -30.38 -1.81
CA ASN A 526 -41.56 -30.51 -0.71
C ASN A 526 -42.01 -31.95 -0.51
N LEU A 527 -42.23 -32.71 -1.59
CA LEU A 527 -42.62 -34.11 -1.51
C LEU A 527 -41.48 -34.98 -0.97
N MET A 528 -40.25 -34.74 -1.45
CA MET A 528 -39.05 -35.43 -0.96
C MET A 528 -38.82 -35.21 0.54
N ASN A 529 -38.99 -33.98 1.04
CA ASN A 529 -38.78 -33.65 2.45
C ASN A 529 -39.91 -34.15 3.38
N LYS A 530 -41.16 -34.21 2.88
CA LYS A 530 -42.32 -34.61 3.69
C LYS A 530 -42.59 -36.12 3.69
N ASP A 531 -42.40 -36.79 2.55
CA ASP A 531 -42.75 -38.20 2.36
C ASP A 531 -41.90 -38.82 1.23
N GLU A 532 -40.70 -39.28 1.60
CA GLU A 532 -39.71 -39.89 0.68
C GLU A 532 -40.25 -41.12 -0.07
N ALA A 533 -41.17 -41.88 0.56
CA ALA A 533 -41.79 -43.05 -0.05
C ALA A 533 -42.71 -42.64 -1.21
N LYS A 534 -43.56 -41.63 -1.02
CA LYS A 534 -44.41 -41.09 -2.09
C LYS A 534 -43.60 -40.40 -3.19
N TYR A 535 -42.53 -39.70 -2.81
CA TYR A 535 -41.60 -39.12 -3.79
C TYR A 535 -41.02 -40.20 -4.70
N THR A 536 -40.52 -41.29 -4.12
CA THR A 536 -39.99 -42.44 -4.88
C THR A 536 -41.03 -43.08 -5.80
N GLU A 537 -42.28 -43.19 -5.36
CA GLU A 537 -43.38 -43.70 -6.19
C GLU A 537 -43.70 -42.77 -7.38
N MET A 538 -43.72 -41.45 -7.12
CA MET A 538 -43.96 -40.44 -8.15
C MET A 538 -42.83 -40.41 -9.19
N VAL A 539 -41.56 -40.49 -8.76
CA VAL A 539 -40.41 -40.62 -9.67
C VAL A 539 -40.54 -41.86 -10.54
N LYS A 540 -40.83 -43.03 -9.96
CA LYS A 540 -41.02 -44.28 -10.72
C LYS A 540 -42.19 -44.18 -11.71
N LYS A 541 -43.25 -43.45 -11.36
CA LYS A 541 -44.37 -43.17 -12.28
C LYS A 541 -43.91 -42.32 -13.46
N TYR A 542 -43.17 -41.24 -13.21
CA TYR A 542 -42.61 -40.39 -14.27
C TYR A 542 -41.65 -41.16 -15.18
N VAL A 543 -40.77 -41.99 -14.61
CA VAL A 543 -39.85 -42.85 -15.37
C VAL A 543 -40.62 -43.77 -16.33
N ARG A 544 -41.68 -44.44 -15.85
CA ARG A 544 -42.50 -45.32 -16.70
C ARG A 544 -43.26 -44.57 -17.79
N GLN A 545 -43.65 -43.33 -17.55
CA GLN A 545 -44.49 -42.55 -18.46
C GLN A 545 -43.69 -41.77 -19.51
N PHE A 546 -42.51 -41.26 -19.15
CA PHE A 546 -41.77 -40.30 -19.96
C PHE A 546 -40.33 -40.72 -20.31
N ALA A 547 -39.82 -41.81 -19.73
CA ALA A 547 -38.41 -42.22 -19.88
C ALA A 547 -38.23 -43.63 -20.49
N SER A 548 -39.10 -44.04 -21.41
CA SER A 548 -39.02 -45.31 -22.16
C SER A 548 -38.32 -45.16 -23.53
N GLU A 549 -37.76 -46.26 -24.05
CA GLU A 549 -36.90 -46.30 -25.26
C GLU A 549 -37.59 -45.85 -26.58
N ASP A 550 -38.92 -45.75 -26.64
CA ASP A 550 -39.69 -45.50 -27.89
C ASP A 550 -39.87 -44.00 -28.28
N LEU A 551 -39.05 -43.09 -27.74
CA LEU A 551 -39.17 -41.65 -28.01
C LEU A 551 -38.15 -41.11 -29.03
N SER A 552 -37.26 -41.94 -29.58
CA SER A 552 -36.28 -41.52 -30.59
C SER A 552 -36.85 -41.26 -32.00
N THR A 553 -38.15 -41.47 -32.24
CA THR A 553 -38.75 -41.49 -33.59
C THR A 553 -39.99 -40.62 -33.80
N LYS A 554 -40.47 -39.85 -32.81
CA LYS A 554 -41.80 -39.17 -32.91
C LYS A 554 -41.79 -37.64 -33.07
N GLU A 555 -40.64 -36.98 -33.16
CA GLU A 555 -40.57 -35.51 -33.26
C GLU A 555 -40.45 -34.96 -34.70
N HIS A 556 -40.46 -35.82 -35.74
CA HIS A 556 -40.37 -35.37 -37.13
C HIS A 556 -41.71 -35.03 -37.81
N GLU A 557 -42.87 -35.14 -37.15
CA GLU A 557 -44.18 -35.00 -37.81
C GLU A 557 -45.09 -33.88 -37.25
N ASN A 558 -44.68 -33.10 -36.24
CA ASN A 558 -45.63 -32.22 -35.51
C ASN A 558 -45.24 -30.73 -35.44
N SER A 559 -44.44 -30.21 -36.38
CA SER A 559 -44.05 -28.78 -36.42
C SER A 559 -44.47 -28.02 -37.68
N GLU A 560 -45.38 -28.55 -38.49
CA GLU A 560 -45.88 -27.86 -39.71
C GLU A 560 -47.25 -27.19 -39.57
N GLU A 561 -47.91 -27.19 -38.41
CA GLU A 561 -49.19 -26.49 -38.23
C GLU A 561 -49.20 -25.70 -36.92
N GLU A 562 -48.81 -24.42 -36.98
CA GLU A 562 -49.38 -23.27 -36.25
C GLU A 562 -48.47 -22.03 -36.48
N ASN A 563 -48.52 -21.47 -37.70
CA ASN A 563 -48.22 -20.06 -37.95
C ASN A 563 -49.58 -19.36 -38.11
N ASP A 564 -49.93 -18.48 -37.18
CA ASP A 564 -50.43 -17.12 -37.45
C ASP A 564 -50.98 -16.49 -36.15
N ASP A 565 -50.75 -15.17 -36.05
CA ASP A 565 -51.33 -14.19 -35.12
C ASP A 565 -50.74 -14.07 -33.69
N ASP A 566 -49.87 -13.06 -33.50
CA ASP A 566 -50.27 -11.86 -32.74
C ASP A 566 -49.23 -10.72 -32.86
N GLU A 567 -49.66 -9.63 -33.50
CA GLU A 567 -49.06 -8.30 -33.50
C GLU A 567 -49.16 -7.63 -32.12
N LEU A 568 -48.07 -7.02 -31.61
CA LEU A 568 -48.11 -5.89 -30.67
C LEU A 568 -46.87 -5.02 -30.94
N SER A 569 -46.98 -3.92 -31.70
CA SER A 569 -47.53 -2.60 -31.39
C SER A 569 -46.51 -1.62 -30.78
N ASP A 570 -46.32 -0.56 -31.56
CA ASP A 570 -45.53 0.66 -31.41
C ASP A 570 -46.29 1.70 -30.57
N VAL A 571 -45.68 2.21 -29.48
CA VAL A 571 -45.93 3.52 -28.84
C VAL A 571 -45.02 3.65 -27.60
N GLY A 572 -44.35 4.75 -27.30
CA GLY A 572 -44.27 6.06 -27.92
C GLY A 572 -43.33 6.94 -27.10
N SER A 573 -42.49 7.71 -27.79
CA SER A 573 -41.84 8.89 -27.22
C SER A 573 -42.90 9.96 -26.97
N LEU A 574 -42.89 10.55 -25.78
CA LEU A 574 -43.56 11.83 -25.51
C LEU A 574 -42.54 12.83 -24.98
N SER A 575 -42.62 13.97 -25.64
CA SER A 575 -41.90 15.23 -25.55
C SER A 575 -42.08 15.96 -24.23
N ASP A 576 -41.01 16.62 -23.79
CA ASP A 576 -41.08 17.85 -22.99
C ASP A 576 -41.32 19.03 -23.95
N ASP A 577 -42.37 19.80 -23.71
CA ASP A 577 -42.48 21.21 -24.10
C ASP A 577 -43.00 21.98 -22.88
N ASP A 578 -42.14 22.87 -22.39
CA ASP A 578 -42.32 24.20 -21.79
C ASP A 578 -43.55 24.53 -20.93
N ASP A 579 -43.31 25.09 -19.73
CA ASP A 579 -43.76 26.46 -19.39
C ASP A 579 -43.25 26.94 -18.00
N GLU A 580 -42.79 28.20 -18.00
CA GLU A 580 -42.52 29.19 -16.92
C GLU A 580 -41.32 29.06 -15.95
#